data_AF-A0A8J7I2Z8-F1
#
_entry.id   AF-A0A8J7I2Z8-F1
#
_cell.length_a   1.000
_cell.length_b   1.000
_cell.length_c   1.000
_cell.angle_alpha   90.00
_cell.angle_beta   90.00
_cell.angle_gamma   90.00
#
_symmetry.space_group_name_H-M   'P 1'
#
loop_
_entity.id
_entity.type
_entity.pdbx_description
1 polymer ?
#
loop_
_entity_poly.entity_id
_entity_poly.type
_entity_poly.pdbx_seq_one_letter_code
_entity_poly.pdbx_strand_id
1 'polypeptide(L)'
;GKPNLDVEFGRKVWLDEVDGGIVSNYRVLKGNPHDTQQLVSSLDQHIKNFGYPPKLVSSDRGVYSQSNENYAQTLGIKQVILPKGGYRSKERIQHERKRNFRKGRHWHNGVEGRISFLKRCFGFQRCLYRGDIGFKRWVGWEIIAHNLTIIGRVLVSQARNVN
;
A
#
# COMPACT_ATOMS: atom_id res chain seq x y z
N GLY A 1 26.11 -12.87 -7.22
CA GLY A 1 27.18 -11.88 -7.06
C GLY A 1 27.32 -11.53 -5.59
N LYS A 2 28.54 -11.72 -5.05
CA LYS A 2 29.05 -11.55 -3.67
C LYS A 2 28.39 -12.38 -2.53
N PRO A 3 29.12 -13.28 -1.84
CA PRO A 3 28.56 -14.30 -0.96
C PRO A 3 28.83 -14.04 0.54
N ASN A 4 28.33 -12.93 1.11
CA ASN A 4 28.48 -12.68 2.55
C ASN A 4 27.39 -11.79 3.19
N LEU A 5 26.13 -12.00 2.82
CA LEU A 5 24.99 -11.58 3.64
C LEU A 5 24.05 -12.78 3.78
N ASP A 6 23.95 -13.33 4.99
CA ASP A 6 22.91 -14.27 5.43
C ASP A 6 21.53 -13.60 5.54
N VAL A 7 21.17 -12.83 4.52
CA VAL A 7 19.83 -12.29 4.33
C VAL A 7 19.43 -12.68 2.92
N GLU A 8 19.04 -13.95 2.75
CA GLU A 8 18.31 -14.38 1.57
C GLU A 8 17.14 -13.41 1.36
N PHE A 9 17.26 -12.57 0.33
CA PHE A 9 16.25 -11.70 -0.28
C PHE A 9 14.96 -11.54 0.55
N GLY A 10 14.84 -10.41 1.27
CA GLY A 10 13.67 -10.11 2.10
C GLY A 10 12.35 -10.33 1.37
N ARG A 11 11.45 -11.10 1.99
CA ARG A 11 10.14 -11.44 1.42
C ARG A 11 9.33 -10.17 1.19
N LYS A 12 8.75 -10.07 -0.01
CA LYS A 12 7.96 -8.90 -0.39
C LYS A 12 6.57 -8.96 0.22
N VAL A 13 6.21 -7.92 0.97
CA VAL A 13 4.87 -7.75 1.55
C VAL A 13 4.18 -6.61 0.82
N TRP A 14 2.98 -6.89 0.32
CA TRP A 14 2.09 -5.90 -0.28
C TRP A 14 1.05 -5.45 0.74
N LEU A 15 0.79 -4.15 0.82
CA LEU A 15 -0.15 -3.55 1.76
C LEU A 15 -1.14 -2.67 1.02
N ASP A 16 -2.43 -2.78 1.38
CA ASP A 16 -3.48 -1.88 0.91
C ASP A 16 -4.00 -1.05 2.09
N GLU A 17 -3.78 0.26 2.04
CA GLU A 17 -4.20 1.22 3.05
C GLU A 17 -5.48 1.95 2.62
N VAL A 18 -6.35 2.23 3.59
CA VAL A 18 -7.53 3.09 3.43
C VAL A 18 -7.44 4.31 4.35
N ASP A 19 -8.38 5.24 4.18
CA ASP A 19 -8.47 6.46 4.98
C ASP A 19 -8.37 6.18 6.50
N GLY A 20 -7.73 7.10 7.22
CA GLY A 20 -7.41 6.93 8.63
C GLY A 20 -6.16 6.07 8.88
N GLY A 21 -5.49 5.61 7.83
CA GLY A 21 -4.28 4.79 7.93
C GLY A 21 -4.58 3.33 8.24
N ILE A 22 -5.79 2.83 8.04
CA ILE A 22 -6.03 1.42 8.35
C ILE A 22 -5.48 0.56 7.21
N VAL A 23 -4.65 -0.44 7.55
CA VAL A 23 -4.28 -1.47 6.57
C VAL A 23 -5.49 -2.39 6.42
N SER A 24 -6.14 -2.31 5.27
CA SER A 24 -7.38 -3.05 4.97
C SER A 24 -7.11 -4.45 4.38
N ASN A 25 -5.94 -4.64 3.79
CA ASN A 25 -5.50 -5.92 3.23
C ASN A 25 -3.97 -5.99 3.19
N TYR A 26 -3.44 -7.21 3.22
CA TYR A 26 -2.02 -7.48 2.99
C TYR A 26 -1.81 -8.81 2.28
N ARG A 27 -0.71 -8.92 1.53
CA ARG A 27 -0.28 -10.16 0.88
C ARG A 27 1.21 -10.37 1.06
N VAL A 28 1.62 -11.54 1.54
CA VAL A 28 3.00 -12.00 1.44
C VAL A 28 3.21 -12.61 0.07
N LEU A 29 4.05 -11.97 -0.75
CA LEU A 29 4.28 -12.37 -2.13
C LEU A 29 5.41 -13.43 -2.19
N LYS A 30 5.22 -14.43 -3.05
CA LYS A 30 6.23 -15.46 -3.31
C LYS A 30 7.26 -14.91 -4.29
N GLY A 31 8.54 -14.89 -3.89
CA GLY A 31 9.62 -14.34 -4.70
C GLY A 31 9.53 -12.81 -4.81
N ASN A 32 9.80 -12.26 -5.99
CA ASN A 32 9.73 -10.83 -6.28
C ASN A 32 8.91 -10.55 -7.55
N PRO A 33 7.58 -10.77 -7.52
CA PRO A 33 6.74 -10.48 -8.67
C PRO A 33 6.72 -8.98 -8.96
N HIS A 34 6.44 -8.63 -10.22
CA HIS A 34 6.37 -7.25 -10.66
C HIS A 34 5.21 -6.52 -9.98
N ASP A 35 5.48 -5.28 -9.57
CA ASP A 35 4.51 -4.40 -8.90
C ASP A 35 3.28 -4.12 -9.79
N THR A 36 3.47 -4.10 -11.11
CA THR A 36 2.40 -3.94 -12.10
C THR A 36 1.32 -5.03 -12.00
N GLN A 37 1.61 -6.20 -11.43
CA GLN A 37 0.65 -7.29 -11.30
C GLN A 37 -0.23 -7.18 -10.03
N GLN A 38 0.04 -6.22 -9.15
CA GLN A 38 -0.56 -6.20 -7.82
C GLN A 38 -1.83 -5.34 -7.72
N LEU A 39 -2.01 -4.36 -8.60
CA LEU A 39 -3.11 -3.39 -8.48
C LEU A 39 -4.48 -4.04 -8.61
N VAL A 40 -4.66 -4.92 -9.61
CA VAL A 40 -5.93 -5.62 -9.87
C VAL A 40 -6.37 -6.37 -8.61
N SER A 41 -5.49 -7.22 -8.08
CA SER A 41 -5.75 -7.97 -6.85
C SER A 41 -6.07 -7.09 -5.64
N SER A 42 -5.49 -5.90 -5.54
CA SER A 42 -5.79 -4.94 -4.48
C SER A 42 -7.16 -4.29 -4.64
N LEU A 43 -7.54 -3.92 -5.87
CA LEU A 43 -8.85 -3.34 -6.16
C LEU A 43 -9.98 -4.36 -5.99
N ASP A 44 -9.79 -5.58 -6.48
CA ASP A 44 -10.74 -6.69 -6.28
C ASP A 44 -10.96 -6.96 -4.79
N GLN A 45 -9.87 -7.03 -4.01
CA GLN A 45 -9.97 -7.25 -2.58
C GLN A 45 -10.61 -6.08 -1.83
N HIS A 46 -10.36 -4.84 -2.27
CA HIS A 46 -11.05 -3.66 -1.73
C HIS A 46 -12.56 -3.76 -1.96
N ILE A 47 -12.99 -4.07 -3.19
CA ILE A 47 -14.42 -4.22 -3.51
C ILE A 47 -15.02 -5.36 -2.68
N LYS A 48 -14.31 -6.47 -2.50
CA LYS A 48 -14.77 -7.57 -1.64
C LYS A 48 -14.96 -7.14 -0.18
N ASN A 49 -14.08 -6.28 0.33
CA ASN A 49 -14.12 -5.81 1.72
C ASN A 49 -15.19 -4.72 1.96
N PHE A 50 -15.40 -3.82 1.00
CA PHE A 50 -16.22 -2.61 1.18
C PHE A 50 -17.51 -2.61 0.35
N GLY A 51 -17.67 -3.53 -0.60
CA GLY A 51 -18.84 -3.63 -1.48
C GLY A 51 -18.87 -2.64 -2.65
N TYR A 52 -17.89 -1.74 -2.76
CA TYR A 52 -17.80 -0.74 -3.82
C TYR A 52 -16.34 -0.38 -4.14
N PRO A 53 -16.05 0.15 -5.35
CA PRO A 53 -14.71 0.58 -5.74
C PRO A 53 -14.29 1.86 -5.00
N PRO A 54 -12.98 2.05 -4.73
CA PRO A 54 -12.51 3.25 -4.05
C PRO A 54 -12.76 4.50 -4.90
N LYS A 55 -12.95 5.66 -4.25
CA LYS A 55 -13.09 6.96 -4.96
C LYS A 55 -11.78 7.40 -5.61
N LEU A 56 -10.66 7.05 -4.98
CA LEU A 56 -9.31 7.37 -5.39
C LEU A 56 -8.42 6.14 -5.16
N VAL A 57 -7.58 5.81 -6.13
CA VAL A 57 -6.50 4.84 -5.96
C VAL A 57 -5.17 5.53 -6.28
N SER A 58 -4.17 5.30 -5.43
CA SER A 58 -2.82 5.83 -5.61
C SER A 58 -1.80 4.75 -5.37
N SER A 59 -0.69 4.80 -6.10
CA SER A 59 0.39 3.85 -5.95
C SER A 59 1.75 4.40 -6.39
N ASP A 60 2.78 3.57 -6.27
CA ASP A 60 4.13 3.88 -6.70
C ASP A 60 4.33 3.73 -8.21
N ARG A 61 5.44 4.30 -8.69
CA ARG A 61 5.77 4.29 -10.12
C ARG A 61 5.91 2.89 -10.71
N GLY A 62 6.35 1.92 -9.90
CA GLY A 62 6.49 0.53 -10.30
C GLY A 62 5.16 -0.16 -10.64
N VAL A 63 4.03 0.39 -10.18
CA VAL A 63 2.70 -0.17 -10.40
C VAL A 63 2.06 0.32 -11.69
N TYR A 64 2.57 1.41 -12.26
CA TYR A 64 2.00 1.95 -13.48
C TYR A 64 2.08 0.95 -14.64
N SER A 65 0.93 0.69 -15.25
CA SER A 65 0.79 0.10 -16.58
C SER A 65 -0.49 0.65 -17.21
N GLN A 66 -0.57 0.69 -18.54
CA GLN A 66 -1.80 1.14 -19.21
C GLN A 66 -2.99 0.22 -18.87
N SER A 67 -2.73 -1.08 -18.75
CA SER A 67 -3.73 -2.07 -18.32
C SER A 67 -4.29 -1.74 -16.93
N ASN A 68 -3.42 -1.38 -15.98
CA ASN A 68 -3.82 -1.01 -14.63
C ASN A 68 -4.67 0.27 -14.58
N GLU A 69 -4.33 1.29 -15.38
CA GLU A 69 -5.15 2.50 -15.48
C GLU A 69 -6.52 2.19 -16.09
N ASN A 70 -6.55 1.42 -17.17
CA ASN A 70 -7.79 1.05 -17.85
C ASN A 70 -8.70 0.25 -16.91
N TYR A 71 -8.15 -0.74 -16.22
CA TYR A 71 -8.91 -1.56 -15.26
C TYR A 71 -9.46 -0.72 -14.09
N ALA A 72 -8.66 0.20 -13.54
CA ALA A 72 -9.17 1.11 -12.52
C ALA A 72 -10.32 2.01 -13.04
N GLN A 73 -10.23 2.45 -14.30
CA GLN A 73 -11.29 3.23 -14.95
C GLN A 73 -12.55 2.39 -15.24
N THR A 74 -12.42 1.12 -15.63
CA THR A 74 -13.58 0.24 -15.87
C THR A 74 -14.36 -0.04 -14.59
N LEU A 75 -13.68 -0.04 -13.44
CA LEU A 75 -14.30 -0.08 -12.11
C LEU A 75 -14.98 1.24 -11.71
N GLY A 76 -14.90 2.31 -12.51
CA GLY A 76 -15.52 3.60 -12.22
C GLY A 76 -14.75 4.44 -11.18
N ILE A 77 -13.47 4.15 -10.93
CA ILE A 77 -12.65 4.91 -10.00
C ILE A 77 -12.39 6.31 -10.56
N LYS A 78 -12.86 7.34 -9.84
CA LYS A 78 -12.83 8.74 -10.32
C LYS A 78 -11.43 9.33 -10.40
N GLN A 79 -10.53 8.89 -9.50
CA GLN A 79 -9.17 9.42 -9.42
C GLN A 79 -8.15 8.28 -9.39
N VAL A 80 -7.49 8.05 -10.53
CA VAL A 80 -6.43 7.04 -10.67
C VAL A 80 -5.08 7.76 -10.68
N ILE A 81 -4.27 7.54 -9.63
CA ILE A 81 -3.02 8.25 -9.38
C ILE A 81 -1.86 7.26 -9.48
N LEU A 82 -1.53 6.85 -10.71
CA LEU A 82 -0.45 5.90 -10.99
C LEU A 82 0.69 6.60 -11.72
N PRO A 83 1.69 7.19 -11.05
CA PRO A 83 2.74 7.95 -11.74
C PRO A 83 3.53 7.06 -12.71
N LYS A 84 3.74 7.50 -13.95
CA LYS A 84 4.47 6.71 -14.95
C LYS A 84 5.98 6.73 -14.67
N GLY A 85 6.59 5.55 -14.59
CA GLY A 85 8.04 5.39 -14.57
C GLY A 85 8.66 5.58 -15.96
N GLY A 86 9.93 5.99 -16.01
CA GLY A 86 10.69 6.14 -17.26
C GLY A 86 10.24 7.31 -18.14
N TYR A 87 10.22 7.08 -19.46
CA TYR A 87 9.85 8.11 -20.44
C TYR A 87 8.38 8.52 -20.31
N ARG A 88 8.13 9.84 -20.34
CA ARG A 88 6.80 10.44 -20.24
C ARG A 88 6.59 11.39 -21.41
N SER A 89 5.47 11.22 -22.12
CA SER A 89 5.05 12.15 -23.16
C SER A 89 4.63 13.50 -22.55
N LYS A 90 4.50 14.54 -23.39
CA LYS A 90 4.06 15.86 -22.94
C LYS A 90 2.67 15.81 -22.31
N GLU A 91 1.77 15.01 -22.88
CA GLU A 91 0.41 14.79 -22.36
C GLU A 91 0.47 14.12 -20.99
N ARG A 92 1.35 13.12 -20.82
CA ARG A 92 1.50 12.44 -19.52
C ARG A 92 2.03 13.38 -18.44
N ILE A 93 3.02 14.20 -18.79
CA ILE A 93 3.56 15.21 -17.86
C ILE A 93 2.46 16.19 -17.46
N GLN A 94 1.66 16.68 -18.41
CA GLN A 94 0.56 17.60 -18.13
C GLN A 94 -0.52 16.94 -17.26
N HIS A 95 -0.82 15.66 -17.50
CA HIS A 95 -1.74 14.89 -16.67
C HIS A 95 -1.23 14.76 -15.21
N GLU A 96 0.03 14.36 -15.02
CA GLU A 96 0.64 14.21 -13.69
C GLU A 96 0.79 15.55 -12.93
N ARG A 97 0.80 16.68 -13.65
CA ARG A 97 0.83 18.03 -13.07
C ARG A 97 -0.52 18.55 -12.61
N LYS A 98 -1.63 17.89 -12.97
CA LYS A 98 -2.98 18.31 -12.56
C LYS A 98 -3.09 18.35 -11.03
N ARG A 99 -3.89 19.29 -10.52
CA ARG A 99 -4.04 19.54 -9.06
C ARG A 99 -4.49 18.29 -8.30
N ASN A 100 -5.45 17.53 -8.84
CA ASN A 100 -5.93 16.29 -8.25
C ASN A 100 -4.83 15.22 -8.19
N PHE A 101 -4.04 15.06 -9.26
CA PHE A 101 -2.93 14.12 -9.30
C PHE A 101 -1.87 14.43 -8.25
N ARG A 102 -1.47 15.70 -8.13
CA ARG A 102 -0.51 16.15 -7.10
C ARG A 102 -1.05 15.92 -5.70
N LYS A 103 -2.32 16.25 -5.44
CA LYS A 103 -2.96 15.98 -4.14
C LYS A 103 -2.97 14.49 -3.80
N GLY A 104 -3.34 13.63 -4.75
CA GLY A 104 -3.32 12.17 -4.56
C GLY A 104 -1.92 11.61 -4.29
N ARG A 105 -0.89 12.15 -4.96
CA ARG A 105 0.51 11.81 -4.66
C ARG A 105 0.95 12.28 -3.27
N HIS A 106 0.55 13.48 -2.84
CA HIS A 106 0.86 13.96 -1.49
C HIS A 106 0.20 13.11 -0.41
N TRP A 107 -1.05 12.68 -0.62
CA TRP A 107 -1.72 11.73 0.27
C TRP A 107 -0.96 10.40 0.33
N HIS A 108 -0.53 9.86 -0.82
CA HIS A 108 0.21 8.60 -0.91
C HIS A 108 1.54 8.61 -0.16
N ASN A 109 2.21 9.75 -0.04
CA ASN A 109 3.44 9.85 0.76
C ASN A 109 3.22 9.44 2.25
N GLY A 110 1.98 9.49 2.74
CA GLY A 110 1.61 8.95 4.05
C GLY A 110 1.91 7.45 4.18
N VAL A 111 1.76 6.68 3.10
CA VAL A 111 2.02 5.23 3.06
C VAL A 111 3.49 4.91 3.35
N GLU A 112 4.44 5.73 2.86
CA GLU A 112 5.86 5.55 3.17
C GLU A 112 6.14 5.75 4.66
N GLY A 113 5.54 6.79 5.25
CA GLY A 113 5.58 7.03 6.70
C GLY A 113 4.99 5.85 7.48
N ARG A 114 3.95 5.22 6.94
CA ARG A 114 3.29 4.05 7.52
C ARG A 114 4.10 2.78 7.48
N ILE A 115 4.73 2.48 6.36
CA ILE A 115 5.68 1.37 6.26
C ILE A 115 6.86 1.60 7.21
N SER A 116 7.35 2.84 7.33
CA SER A 116 8.39 3.21 8.29
C SER A 116 7.95 2.98 9.74
N PHE A 117 6.72 3.36 10.08
CA PHE A 117 6.14 3.14 11.41
C PHE A 117 5.98 1.65 11.74
N LEU A 118 5.45 0.85 10.79
CA LEU A 118 5.38 -0.61 10.90
C LEU A 118 6.77 -1.21 11.20
N LYS A 119 7.77 -0.84 10.41
CA LYS A 119 9.16 -1.32 10.56
C LYS A 119 9.76 -0.99 11.92
N ARG A 120 9.60 0.24 12.41
CA ARG A 120 10.25 0.70 13.65
C ARG A 120 9.55 0.24 14.92
N CYS A 121 8.21 0.15 14.89
CA CYS A 121 7.43 -0.02 16.12
C CYS A 121 6.75 -1.38 16.25
N PHE A 122 6.57 -2.13 15.15
CA PHE A 122 5.79 -3.37 15.16
C PHE A 122 6.58 -4.61 14.76
N GLY A 123 7.88 -4.48 14.44
CA GLY A 123 8.75 -5.63 14.18
C GLY A 123 9.00 -5.96 12.71
N PHE A 124 8.43 -5.18 11.77
CA PHE A 124 8.41 -5.49 10.33
C PHE A 124 9.81 -5.58 9.69
N GLN A 125 10.87 -5.22 10.41
CA GLN A 125 12.26 -5.34 10.00
C GLN A 125 12.81 -6.77 10.13
N ARG A 126 12.34 -7.56 11.08
CA ARG A 126 12.89 -8.90 11.36
C ARG A 126 11.83 -9.85 11.87
N CYS A 127 11.50 -10.85 11.07
CA CYS A 127 10.66 -11.97 11.47
C CYS A 127 11.47 -12.99 12.28
N LEU A 128 11.00 -13.32 13.49
CA LEU A 128 11.60 -14.37 14.33
C LEU A 128 11.00 -15.75 14.05
N TYR A 129 9.85 -15.80 13.38
CA TYR A 129 9.17 -17.06 13.08
C TYR A 129 9.83 -17.75 11.87
N ARG A 130 9.88 -19.08 11.93
CA ARG A 130 10.44 -19.92 10.86
C ARG A 130 9.37 -20.32 9.85
N GLY A 131 9.78 -20.48 8.60
CA GLY A 131 8.94 -20.98 7.51
C GLY A 131 7.92 -19.97 6.98
N ASP A 132 7.27 -20.33 5.86
CA ASP A 132 6.33 -19.44 5.16
C ASP A 132 5.08 -19.10 5.98
N ILE A 133 4.51 -20.11 6.62
CA ILE A 133 3.34 -19.96 7.50
C ILE A 133 3.69 -19.07 8.69
N GLY A 134 4.88 -19.27 9.27
CA GLY A 134 5.38 -18.45 10.37
C GLY A 134 5.52 -16.98 9.97
N PHE A 135 6.13 -16.71 8.81
CA PHE A 135 6.28 -15.35 8.30
C PHE A 135 4.93 -14.66 8.03
N LYS A 136 3.98 -15.35 7.39
CA LYS A 136 2.63 -14.81 7.14
C LYS A 136 1.89 -14.47 8.44
N ARG A 137 2.02 -15.34 9.45
CA ARG A 137 1.44 -15.14 10.78
C ARG A 137 2.09 -13.93 11.48
N TRP A 138 3.42 -13.83 11.42
CA TRP A 138 4.17 -12.71 11.97
C TRP A 138 3.65 -11.39 11.40
N VAL A 139 3.69 -11.23 10.07
CA VAL A 139 3.20 -10.03 9.36
C VAL A 139 1.75 -9.69 9.74
N GLY A 140 0.88 -10.71 9.84
CA GLY A 140 -0.51 -10.51 10.25
C GLY A 140 -0.65 -9.90 11.64
N TRP A 141 0.09 -10.40 12.63
CA TRP A 141 0.07 -9.85 13.98
C TRP A 141 0.58 -8.41 14.04
N GLU A 142 1.62 -8.09 13.28
CA GLU A 142 2.16 -6.72 13.22
C GLU A 142 1.13 -5.74 12.67
N ILE A 143 0.40 -6.15 11.62
CA ILE A 143 -0.66 -5.34 11.02
C ILE A 143 -1.85 -5.15 11.97
N ILE A 144 -2.24 -6.21 12.69
CA ILE A 144 -3.31 -6.14 13.70
C ILE A 144 -2.92 -5.16 14.82
N ALA A 145 -1.74 -5.34 15.42
CA ALA A 145 -1.25 -4.48 16.49
C ALA A 145 -1.14 -3.03 16.02
N HIS A 146 -0.66 -2.83 14.80
CA HIS A 146 -0.61 -1.53 14.15
C HIS A 146 -2.01 -0.90 14.03
N ASN A 147 -2.99 -1.61 13.45
CA ASN A 147 -4.33 -1.07 13.23
C ASN A 147 -5.02 -0.73 14.57
N LEU A 148 -4.90 -1.60 15.58
CA LEU A 148 -5.41 -1.35 16.93
C LEU A 148 -4.80 -0.08 17.54
N THR A 149 -3.50 0.15 17.35
CA THR A 149 -2.83 1.37 17.82
C THR A 149 -3.39 2.63 17.17
N ILE A 150 -3.66 2.60 15.86
CA ILE A 150 -4.25 3.74 15.15
C ILE A 150 -5.67 4.02 15.63
N ILE A 151 -6.50 2.98 15.75
CA ILE A 151 -7.86 3.09 16.27
C ILE A 151 -7.84 3.69 17.68
N GLY A 152 -6.99 3.18 18.57
CA GLY A 152 -6.86 3.69 19.93
C GLY A 152 -6.47 5.17 19.98
N ARG A 153 -5.52 5.60 19.13
CA ARG A 153 -5.12 7.03 19.05
C ARG A 153 -6.29 7.92 18.61
N VAL A 154 -7.07 7.48 17.63
CA VAL A 154 -8.24 8.23 17.15
C VAL A 154 -9.29 8.35 18.25
N LEU A 155 -9.62 7.25 18.93
CA LEU A 155 -10.60 7.25 20.03
C LEU A 155 -10.18 8.16 21.18
N VAL A 156 -8.91 8.14 21.58
CA VAL A 156 -8.37 9.03 22.62
C VAL A 156 -8.44 10.49 22.18
N SER A 157 -8.12 10.80 20.92
CA SER A 157 -8.24 12.16 20.39
C SER A 157 -9.69 12.65 20.37
N GLN A 158 -10.64 11.79 20.01
CA GLN A 158 -12.07 12.13 20.01
C GLN A 158 -12.57 12.39 21.43
N ALA A 159 -12.22 11.55 22.40
CA ALA A 159 -12.60 11.73 23.80
C ALA A 159 -12.05 13.03 24.40
N ARG A 160 -10.86 13.48 23.98
CA ARG A 160 -10.27 14.76 24.41
C ARG A 160 -10.92 15.99 23.78
N ASN A 161 -11.53 15.85 22.61
CA ASN A 161 -12.19 16.97 21.91
C ASN A 161 -13.66 17.15 22.34
N VAL A 162 -14.20 16.21 23.11
CA VAL A 162 -15.57 16.25 23.65
C VAL A 162 -15.60 16.80 25.09
N ASN A 163 -14.45 16.81 25.78
CA ASN A 163 -14.24 17.47 27.08
C ASN A 163 -13.60 18.85 26.89
#